data_AF-A0A932WC04-F1
#
_entry.id   AF-A0A932WC04-F1
#
_cell.length_a   1.000
_cell.length_b   1.000
_cell.length_c   1.000
_cell.angle_alpha   90.00
_cell.angle_beta   90.00
_cell.angle_gamma   90.00
#
_symmetry.space_group_name_H-M   'P 1'
#
loop_
_entity.id
_entity.type
_entity.pdbx_description
1 polymer ?
#
loop_
_entity_poly.entity_id
_entity_poly.type
_entity_poly.pdbx_seq_one_letter_code
_entity_poly.pdbx_strand_id
1 'polypeptide(L)'
;ADRVILRLLTGIEQGLEQSHLGQSVAEALIQNRTSLLRKVRSAHPTEGLAPSIARLVGVDTLIERAEEHTYDAIVAFLKSPEVDMAIQDAMKSALADVRKGVSERR
;
A
#
# COMPACT_ATOMS: atom_id res chain seq x y z
N ALA A 1 -8.12 -33.46 4.87
CA ALA A 1 -7.40 -32.18 4.71
C ALA A 1 -8.31 -30.98 5.02
N ASP A 2 -9.56 -30.98 4.55
CA ASP A 2 -10.46 -29.81 4.59
C ASP A 2 -10.76 -29.22 5.97
N ARG A 3 -10.91 -30.04 7.03
CA ARG A 3 -11.12 -29.53 8.40
C ARG A 3 -9.94 -28.71 8.93
N VAL A 4 -8.71 -29.07 8.53
CA VAL A 4 -7.50 -28.31 8.92
C VAL A 4 -7.45 -27.01 8.15
N ILE A 5 -7.75 -27.04 6.84
CA ILE A 5 -7.80 -25.85 5.98
C ILE A 5 -8.86 -24.86 6.46
N LEU A 6 -10.07 -25.32 6.79
CA LEU A 6 -11.12 -24.46 7.33
C LEU A 6 -10.73 -23.81 8.66
N ARG A 7 -10.05 -24.56 9.55
CA ARG A 7 -9.57 -24.02 10.83
C ARG A 7 -8.46 -22.97 10.62
N LEU A 8 -7.59 -23.17 9.64
CA LEU A 8 -6.59 -22.17 9.24
C LEU A 8 -7.26 -20.90 8.68
N LEU A 9 -8.26 -21.04 7.82
CA LEU A 9 -9.01 -19.89 7.28
C LEU A 9 -9.71 -19.10 8.39
N THR A 10 -10.31 -19.76 9.39
CA THR A 10 -10.88 -19.08 10.56
C THR A 10 -9.82 -18.35 11.39
N GLY A 11 -8.64 -18.94 11.58
CA GLY A 11 -7.54 -18.27 12.28
C GLY A 11 -7.04 -17.03 11.52
N ILE A 12 -7.01 -17.08 10.18
CA ILE A 12 -6.66 -15.94 9.33
C ILE A 12 -7.73 -14.84 9.43
N GLU A 13 -9.02 -15.17 9.38
CA GLU A 13 -10.11 -14.20 9.56
C GLU A 13 -10.01 -13.47 10.90
N GLN A 14 -9.74 -14.19 12.00
CA GLN A 14 -9.57 -13.61 13.33
C GLN A 14 -8.33 -12.70 13.42
N GLY A 15 -7.23 -13.08 12.76
CA GLY A 15 -6.04 -12.24 12.70
C GLY A 15 -6.26 -10.95 11.90
N LEU A 16 -7.06 -11.02 10.83
CA LEU A 16 -7.41 -9.85 10.01
C LEU A 16 -8.30 -8.85 10.75
N GLU A 17 -9.14 -9.33 11.66
CA GLU A 17 -9.96 -8.46 12.52
C GLU A 17 -9.16 -7.62 13.51
N GLN A 18 -7.93 -8.01 13.79
CA GLN A 18 -7.03 -7.31 14.70
C GLN A 18 -5.91 -6.57 13.95
N SER A 19 -5.87 -6.65 12.62
CA SER A 19 -4.79 -6.08 11.81
C SER A 19 -5.14 -4.71 11.23
N HIS A 20 -4.23 -3.74 11.40
CA HIS A 20 -4.28 -2.43 10.75
C HIS A 20 -3.31 -2.43 9.56
N LEU A 21 -3.74 -3.03 8.44
CA LEU A 21 -2.86 -3.35 7.32
C LEU A 21 -2.40 -2.10 6.54
N GLY A 22 -3.32 -1.21 6.20
CA GLY A 22 -3.03 0.10 5.62
C GLY A 22 -2.16 0.95 6.54
N GLN A 23 -2.43 0.95 7.85
CA GLN A 23 -1.57 1.60 8.85
C GLN A 23 -0.14 1.03 8.83
N SER A 24 0.00 -0.31 8.80
CA SER A 24 1.30 -0.99 8.78
C SER A 24 2.08 -0.70 7.49
N VAL A 25 1.39 -0.66 6.35
CA VAL A 25 1.98 -0.27 5.06
C VAL A 25 2.38 1.21 5.08
N ALA A 26 1.56 2.09 5.64
CA ALA A 26 1.89 3.49 5.78
C ALA A 26 3.11 3.72 6.69
N GLU A 27 3.25 2.97 7.77
CA GLU A 27 4.43 2.99 8.64
C GLU A 27 5.69 2.49 7.91
N ALA A 28 5.59 1.41 7.15
CA ALA A 28 6.68 0.91 6.33
C ALA A 28 7.11 1.93 5.26
N LEU A 29 6.14 2.64 4.66
CA LEU A 29 6.41 3.74 3.73
C LEU A 29 7.15 4.88 4.46
N ILE A 30 6.66 5.37 5.60
CA ILE A 30 7.32 6.42 6.38
C ILE A 30 8.78 6.05 6.71
N GLN A 31 9.03 4.83 7.19
CA GLN A 31 10.37 4.36 7.53
C GLN A 31 11.32 4.29 6.32
N ASN A 32 10.77 4.13 5.11
CA ASN A 32 11.54 3.99 3.88
C ASN A 32 11.45 5.19 2.92
N ARG A 33 10.79 6.29 3.32
CA ARG A 33 10.49 7.48 2.49
C ARG A 33 11.68 7.95 1.67
N THR A 34 12.81 8.20 2.31
CA THR A 34 14.03 8.72 1.65
C THR A 34 14.66 7.72 0.67
N SER A 35 14.50 6.42 0.92
CA SER A 35 15.01 5.36 0.03
C SER A 35 14.12 5.21 -1.21
N LEU A 36 12.79 5.26 -1.00
CA LEU A 36 11.79 5.13 -2.06
C LEU A 36 11.78 6.35 -3.00
N LEU A 37 11.77 7.57 -2.47
CA LEU A 37 11.85 8.78 -3.28
C LEU A 37 13.12 8.81 -4.15
N ARG A 38 14.25 8.36 -3.60
CA ARG A 38 15.50 8.25 -4.35
C ARG A 38 15.41 7.23 -5.49
N LYS A 39 14.75 6.08 -5.25
CA LYS A 39 14.52 5.07 -6.28
C LYS A 39 13.59 5.59 -7.39
N VAL A 40 12.50 6.27 -7.04
CA VAL A 40 11.56 6.88 -8.01
C VAL A 40 12.30 7.87 -8.92
N ARG A 41 13.10 8.76 -8.34
CA ARG A 41 13.92 9.72 -9.13
C ARG A 41 14.95 9.03 -10.03
N SER A 42 15.53 7.92 -9.57
CA SER A 42 16.47 7.16 -10.40
C SER A 42 15.79 6.36 -11.51
N ALA A 43 14.52 5.98 -11.33
CA ALA A 43 13.75 5.21 -12.29
C ALA A 43 13.13 6.09 -13.40
N HIS A 44 12.85 7.36 -13.09
CA HIS A 44 12.28 8.34 -14.04
C HIS A 44 13.19 9.57 -14.24
N PRO A 45 14.43 9.41 -14.72
CA PRO A 45 15.37 10.53 -14.87
C PRO A 45 14.97 11.55 -15.94
N THR A 46 14.01 11.23 -16.80
CA THR A 46 13.63 12.01 -18.00
C THR A 46 12.19 12.54 -18.01
N GLU A 47 11.38 12.28 -16.97
CA GLU A 47 10.03 12.85 -16.84
C GLU A 47 10.03 14.29 -16.27
N GLY A 48 11.18 14.79 -15.84
CA GLY A 48 11.42 16.21 -15.59
C GLY A 48 11.79 16.92 -16.89
N LEU A 49 11.24 18.13 -17.09
CA LEU A 49 11.75 19.10 -18.08
C LEU A 49 13.29 19.06 -18.08
N ALA A 50 13.89 19.04 -19.28
CA ALA A 50 15.33 18.87 -19.48
C ALA A 50 16.15 19.46 -18.31
N PRO A 51 17.05 18.69 -17.64
CA PRO A 51 17.74 19.10 -16.41
C PRO A 51 18.39 20.49 -16.46
N SER A 52 18.71 20.96 -17.67
CA SER A 52 19.24 22.29 -17.97
C SER A 52 18.23 23.44 -17.76
N ILE A 53 16.94 23.18 -17.99
CA ILE A 53 15.83 24.14 -17.86
C ILE A 53 15.31 24.15 -16.40
N ALA A 54 15.22 22.99 -15.75
CA ALA A 54 14.68 22.89 -14.40
C ALA A 54 15.57 23.58 -13.34
N ARG A 55 16.90 23.53 -13.51
CA ARG A 55 17.88 24.29 -12.71
C ARG A 55 17.82 25.81 -12.90
N LEU A 56 17.37 26.27 -14.07
CA LEU A 56 17.35 27.70 -14.43
C LEU A 56 16.17 28.44 -13.78
N VAL A 57 15.08 27.74 -13.47
CA VAL A 57 13.80 28.34 -13.04
C VAL A 57 13.43 27.93 -11.59
N GLY A 58 14.24 27.12 -10.91
CA GLY A 58 13.90 26.60 -9.57
C GLY A 58 12.74 25.60 -9.60
N VAL A 59 12.52 24.95 -10.73
CA VAL A 59 11.43 23.97 -10.94
C VAL A 59 11.79 22.63 -10.29
N ASP A 60 13.08 22.30 -10.18
CA ASP A 60 13.53 21.10 -9.48
C ASP A 60 13.02 21.06 -8.03
N THR A 61 13.17 22.15 -7.27
CA THR A 61 12.68 22.20 -5.88
C THR A 61 11.14 22.19 -5.77
N LEU A 62 10.42 22.62 -6.81
CA LEU A 62 8.95 22.50 -6.87
C LEU A 62 8.50 21.07 -7.17
N ILE A 63 9.19 20.38 -8.09
CA ILE A 63 8.94 18.96 -8.38
C ILE A 63 9.25 18.12 -7.15
N GLU A 64 10.39 18.35 -6.49
CA GLU A 64 10.75 17.64 -5.27
C GLU A 64 9.71 17.82 -4.15
N ARG A 65 9.21 19.04 -3.94
CA ARG A 65 8.14 19.31 -2.97
C ARG A 65 6.81 18.68 -3.38
N ALA A 66 6.49 18.65 -4.68
CA ALA A 66 5.27 18.02 -5.18
C ALA A 66 5.31 16.49 -5.03
N GLU A 67 6.47 15.86 -5.27
CA GLU A 67 6.70 14.44 -5.01
C GLU A 67 6.54 14.13 -3.52
N GLU A 68 7.14 14.94 -2.66
CA GLU A 68 7.02 14.80 -1.20
C GLU A 68 5.58 14.97 -0.72
N HIS A 69 4.86 15.98 -1.22
CA HIS A 69 3.46 16.20 -0.88
C HIS A 69 2.57 15.06 -1.37
N THR A 70 2.82 14.55 -2.57
CA THR A 70 2.10 13.38 -3.11
C THR A 70 2.38 12.13 -2.26
N TYR A 71 3.62 11.92 -1.86
CA TYR A 71 4.00 10.83 -0.98
C TYR A 71 3.30 10.90 0.37
N ASP A 72 3.28 12.08 0.99
CA ASP A 72 2.65 12.30 2.28
C ASP A 72 1.12 12.17 2.18
N ALA A 73 0.52 12.56 1.05
CA ALA A 73 -0.90 12.32 0.76
C ALA A 73 -1.23 10.83 0.62
N ILE A 74 -0.37 10.03 -0.03
CA ILE A 74 -0.53 8.57 -0.12
C ILE A 74 -0.43 7.93 1.26
N VAL A 75 0.53 8.35 2.08
CA VAL A 75 0.67 7.87 3.47
C VAL A 75 -0.56 8.23 4.30
N ALA A 76 -1.06 9.46 4.18
CA ALA A 76 -2.26 9.90 4.88
C ALA A 76 -3.51 9.11 4.45
N PHE A 77 -3.64 8.84 3.15
CA PHE A 77 -4.69 7.99 2.61
C PHE A 77 -4.60 6.55 3.17
N LEU A 78 -3.41 5.95 3.22
CA LEU A 78 -3.23 4.59 3.74
C LEU A 78 -3.45 4.48 5.26
N LYS A 79 -3.28 5.58 6.00
CA LYS A 79 -3.63 5.66 7.43
C LYS A 79 -5.11 5.90 7.71
N SER A 80 -5.92 6.15 6.68
CA SER A 80 -7.34 6.38 6.89
C SER A 80 -8.00 5.07 7.36
N PRO A 81 -8.81 5.11 8.44
CA PRO A 81 -9.57 3.95 8.91
C PRO A 81 -10.47 3.34 7.83
N GLU A 82 -11.00 4.18 6.94
CA GLU A 82 -11.83 3.78 5.81
C GLU A 82 -11.06 2.89 4.82
N VAL A 83 -9.77 3.19 4.57
CA VAL A 83 -8.91 2.37 3.71
C VAL A 83 -8.57 1.04 4.39
N ASP A 84 -8.28 1.07 5.69
CA ASP A 84 -8.07 -0.15 6.49
C ASP A 84 -9.30 -1.08 6.43
N MET A 85 -10.50 -0.51 6.62
CA MET A 85 -11.76 -1.26 6.51
C MET A 85 -11.98 -1.81 5.10
N ALA A 86 -11.72 -1.02 4.05
CA ALA A 86 -11.87 -1.48 2.67
C ALA A 86 -10.92 -2.64 2.32
N ILE A 87 -9.67 -2.58 2.80
CA ILE A 87 -8.71 -3.68 2.65
C ILE A 87 -9.21 -4.91 3.40
N GLN A 88 -9.68 -4.74 4.63
CA GLN A 88 -10.19 -5.82 5.46
C GLN A 88 -11.41 -6.51 4.82
N ASP A 89 -12.36 -5.74 4.28
CA ASP A 89 -13.56 -6.25 3.60
C ASP A 89 -13.19 -7.01 2.32
N ALA A 90 -12.25 -6.50 1.53
CA ALA A 90 -11.75 -7.19 0.34
C ALA A 90 -11.11 -8.54 0.70
N MET A 91 -10.32 -8.59 1.78
CA MET A 91 -9.71 -9.84 2.26
C MET A 91 -10.75 -10.82 2.82
N LYS A 92 -11.74 -10.33 3.57
CA LYS A 92 -12.87 -11.16 4.04
C LYS A 92 -13.63 -11.77 2.88
N SER A 93 -13.90 -10.99 1.83
CA SER A 93 -14.56 -11.49 0.61
C SER A 93 -13.75 -12.59 -0.05
N ALA A 94 -12.44 -12.38 -0.26
CA ALA A 94 -11.58 -13.38 -0.88
C ALA A 94 -11.49 -14.68 -0.04
N LEU A 95 -11.45 -14.58 1.28
CA LEU A 95 -11.45 -15.74 2.18
C LEU A 95 -12.79 -16.49 2.15
N ALA A 96 -13.90 -15.78 2.03
CA ALA A 96 -15.23 -16.39 1.87
C ALA A 96 -15.30 -17.21 0.57
N ASP A 97 -14.77 -16.70 -0.54
CA ASP A 97 -14.71 -17.41 -1.82
C ASP A 97 -13.85 -18.68 -1.73
N VAL A 98 -12.68 -18.59 -1.07
CA VAL A 98 -11.82 -19.76 -0.83
C VAL A 98 -12.53 -20.80 0.06
N ARG A 99 -13.19 -20.36 1.14
CA ARG A 99 -13.96 -21.24 2.03
C ARG A 99 -15.08 -21.95 1.27
N LYS A 100 -15.79 -21.24 0.41
CA LYS A 100 -16.84 -21.80 -0.45
C LYS A 100 -16.25 -22.86 -1.39
N GLY A 101 -15.17 -22.54 -2.09
CA GLY A 101 -14.49 -23.48 -2.98
C GLY A 101 -13.95 -24.74 -2.28
N VAL A 102 -13.48 -24.62 -1.03
CA VAL A 102 -13.06 -25.78 -0.22
C VAL A 102 -14.25 -26.61 0.24
N SER A 103 -15.39 -25.97 0.53
CA SER A 103 -16.61 -26.65 1.00
C SER A 103 -17.34 -27.38 -0.13
N GLU A 104 -17.29 -26.87 -1.36
CA GLU A 104 -17.93 -27.45 -2.56
C GLU A 104 -17.12 -28.58 -3.20
N ARG A 105 -15.81 -28.69 -2.92
CA ARG A 105 -14.96 -29.83 -3.35
C ARG A 105 -15.14 -31.09 -2.50
N ARG A 106 -16.14 -31.08 -1.62
CA ARG A 106 -16.46 -32.10 -0.64
C ARG A 106 -17.70 -32.88 -1.06
#